data_AF-A0A8T3Y7F6-F1
#
_entry.id   AF-A0A8T3Y7F6-F1
#
_cell.length_a   1.000
_cell.length_b   1.000
_cell.length_c   1.000
_cell.angle_alpha   90.00
_cell.angle_beta   90.00
_cell.angle_gamma   90.00
#
_symmetry.space_group_name_H-M   'P 1'
#
loop_
_entity.id
_entity.type
_entity.pdbx_description
1 polymer ?
#
loop_
_entity_poly.entity_id
_entity_poly.type
_entity_poly.pdbx_seq_one_letter_code
_entity_poly.pdbx_strand_id
1 'polypeptide(L)' 'MSREDEFEVEGTIVRETDKALCLEIDGEKVWIPKSQIRDGLSGCEEEGEVVCLTIPFWLAEEKDLA' A
#
# COMPACT_ATOMS: atom_id res chain seq x y z
N MET A 1 24.69 8.80 2.62
CA MET A 1 24.13 7.47 2.96
C MET A 1 22.67 7.52 2.58
N SER A 2 22.31 6.57 1.72
CA SER A 2 21.08 6.42 0.97
C SER A 2 19.85 6.60 1.84
N ARG A 3 18.96 7.52 1.49
CA ARG A 3 17.59 7.49 2.02
C ARG A 3 16.77 6.79 0.94
N GLU A 4 16.33 5.59 1.27
CA GLU A 4 15.21 4.95 0.61
C GLU A 4 14.05 5.96 0.72
N ASP A 5 13.65 6.59 -0.38
CA ASP A 5 12.44 7.41 -0.35
C ASP A 5 11.26 6.47 -0.05
N GLU A 6 10.66 6.66 1.11
CA GLU A 6 9.48 5.95 1.58
C GLU A 6 8.27 6.84 1.29
N PHE A 7 7.18 6.23 0.85
CA PHE A 7 5.95 6.91 0.49
C PHE A 7 4.80 6.30 1.29
N GLU A 8 4.10 7.13 2.03
CA GLU A 8 2.93 6.75 2.81
C GLU A 8 1.69 6.87 1.92
N VAL A 9 0.94 5.78 1.81
CA VAL A 9 -0.31 5.73 1.06
C VAL A 9 -1.45 5.31 1.97
N GLU A 10 -2.52 6.10 1.98
CA GLU A 10 -3.76 5.80 2.68
C GLU A 10 -4.78 5.28 1.67
N GLY A 11 -5.39 4.14 1.97
CA GLY A 11 -6.40 3.54 1.10
C GLY A 11 -7.35 2.62 1.84
N THR A 12 -8.50 2.36 1.24
CA THR A 12 -9.47 1.40 1.81
C THR A 12 -9.18 0.00 1.31
N ILE A 13 -9.09 -0.99 2.19
CA ILE A 13 -8.90 -2.38 1.81
C ILE A 13 -10.13 -2.85 1.05
N VAL A 14 -9.97 -3.10 -0.25
CA VAL A 14 -11.02 -3.72 -1.06
C VAL A 14 -10.93 -5.23 -0.99
N ARG A 15 -9.70 -5.74 -0.96
CA ARG A 15 -9.45 -7.18 -1.00
C ARG A 15 -8.05 -7.52 -0.54
N GLU A 16 -7.90 -8.60 0.20
CA GLU A 16 -6.61 -9.17 0.55
C GLU A 16 -6.35 -10.47 -0.23
N THR A 17 -5.09 -10.70 -0.58
CA THR A 17 -4.58 -12.02 -0.99
C THR A 17 -3.33 -12.37 -0.20
N ASP A 18 -2.93 -13.64 -0.26
CA ASP A 18 -1.73 -14.17 0.40
C ASP A 18 -0.44 -13.38 0.09
N LYS A 19 -0.36 -12.71 -1.07
CA LYS A 19 0.85 -12.02 -1.54
C LYS A 19 0.71 -10.52 -1.75
N ALA A 20 -0.51 -10.00 -1.82
CA ALA A 20 -0.78 -8.60 -2.16
C ALA A 20 -2.07 -8.11 -1.53
N LEU A 21 -2.08 -6.83 -1.19
CA LEU A 21 -3.25 -6.10 -0.71
C LEU A 21 -3.81 -5.23 -1.84
N CYS A 22 -5.12 -5.26 -2.04
CA CYS A 22 -5.81 -4.37 -2.97
C CYS A 22 -6.42 -3.23 -2.18
N LEU A 23 -5.89 -2.02 -2.39
CA LEU A 23 -6.40 -0.80 -1.81
C LEU A 23 -7.17 0.00 -2.85
N GLU A 24 -8.25 0.65 -2.43
CA GLU A 24 -8.89 1.73 -3.17
C GLU A 24 -8.34 3.06 -2.69
N ILE A 25 -7.65 3.76 -3.59
CA ILE A 25 -7.01 5.06 -3.35
C ILE A 25 -7.56 6.00 -4.42
N ASP A 26 -8.16 7.12 -4.01
CA ASP A 26 -8.81 8.08 -4.92
C ASP A 26 -9.81 7.48 -5.93
N GLY A 27 -10.45 6.36 -5.56
CA GLY A 27 -11.40 5.64 -6.41
C GLY A 27 -10.76 4.68 -7.42
N GLU A 28 -9.43 4.55 -7.40
CA GLU A 28 -8.67 3.58 -8.19
C GLU A 28 -8.23 2.39 -7.34
N LYS A 29 -8.29 1.19 -7.92
CA LYS A 29 -7.92 -0.05 -7.24
C LYS A 29 -6.47 -0.40 -7.54
N VAL A 30 -5.63 -0.28 -6.52
CA VAL A 30 -4.20 -0.53 -6.62
C VAL A 30 -3.81 -1.78 -5.83
N TRP A 31 -3.07 -2.66 -6.49
CA TRP A 31 -2.49 -3.83 -5.86
C TRP A 31 -1.09 -3.53 -5.36
N ILE A 32 -0.93 -3.54 -4.04
CA ILE A 32 0.34 -3.37 -3.34
C ILE A 32 0.85 -4.77 -2.93
N PRO A 33 2.00 -5.22 -3.43
CA PRO A 33 2.59 -6.49 -2.98
C PRO A 33 3.01 -6.40 -1.51
N LYS A 34 2.62 -7.38 -0.68
CA LYS A 34 2.98 -7.40 0.75
C LYS A 34 4.49 -7.42 0.97
N SER A 35 5.26 -7.96 0.03
CA SER A 35 6.73 -7.95 0.05
C SER A 35 7.38 -6.58 -0.12
N GLN A 36 6.63 -5.59 -0.63
CA GLN A 36 7.09 -4.21 -0.83
C GLN A 36 6.57 -3.26 0.25
N ILE A 37 5.63 -3.69 1.08
CA ILE A 37 5.16 -2.91 2.23
C ILE A 37 6.27 -2.89 3.28
N ARG A 38 6.74 -1.69 3.62
CA ARG A 38 7.76 -1.44 4.64
C ARG A 38 7.14 -1.35 6.03
N ASP A 39 5.98 -0.71 6.14
CA ASP A 39 5.25 -0.50 7.39
C ASP A 39 3.73 -0.38 7.11
N GLY A 40 2.89 -0.55 8.13
CA GLY A 40 1.42 -0.44 8.02
C GLY A 40 0.63 -1.76 7.99
N LEU A 41 1.31 -2.91 7.92
CA LEU A 41 0.69 -4.24 8.10
C LEU A 41 0.38 -4.50 9.58
N SER A 42 -0.56 -3.75 10.15
CA SER A 42 -0.94 -3.88 11.55
C SER A 42 -1.94 -5.03 11.78
N GLY A 43 -1.69 -6.22 11.22
CA GLY A 43 -2.32 -7.50 11.59
C GLY A 43 -3.85 -7.62 11.51
N CYS A 44 -4.58 -6.57 11.15
CA CYS A 44 -6.03 -6.45 11.19
C CYS A 44 -6.56 -5.85 9.87
N GLU A 45 -6.07 -6.34 8.73
CA GLU A 45 -6.51 -5.87 7.40
C GLU A 45 -7.89 -6.45 7.05
N GLU A 46 -8.95 -5.91 7.65
CA GLU A 46 -10.34 -6.31 7.33
C GLU A 46 -10.83 -5.60 6.06
N GLU A 47 -11.57 -6.31 5.19
CA GLU A 47 -12.14 -5.71 3.98
C GLU A 47 -13.09 -4.56 4.34
N GLY A 48 -12.81 -3.36 3.83
CA GLY A 48 -13.53 -2.12 4.12
C GLY A 48 -12.87 -1.23 5.18
N GLU A 49 -11.75 -1.64 5.77
CA GLU A 49 -10.98 -0.80 6.69
C GLU A 49 -10.05 0.15 5.92
N VAL A 50 -9.90 1.38 6.42
CA VAL A 50 -8.92 2.35 5.90
C VAL A 50 -7.59 2.08 6.57
N VAL A 51 -6.56 1.82 5.77
CA VAL A 51 -5.20 1.54 6.24
C VAL A 51 -4.19 2.49 5.63
N CYS A 52 -3.18 2.86 6.41
CA CYS A 52 -2.00 3.57 5.95
C CYS A 52 -0.85 2.59 5.80
N LEU A 53 -0.33 2.47 4.58
CA LEU A 53 0.83 1.64 4.28
C LEU A 53 2.02 2.52 3.90
N THR A 54 3.20 2.11 4.31
CA THR A 54 4.45 2.69 3.83
C THR A 54 5.01 1.78 2.74
N ILE A 55 5.17 2.30 1.53
CA ILE A 55 5.75 1.61 0.37
C ILE A 55 6.99 2.38 -0.12
N PRO A 56 7.91 1.75 -0.87
CA PRO A 56 9.02 2.49 -1.46
C PRO A 56 8.53 3.43 -2.57
N PHE A 57 9.13 4.61 -2.67
CA PHE A 57 8.75 5.68 -3.60
C PHE A 57 8.73 5.25 -5.06
N TRP A 58 9.69 4.42 -5.49
CA TRP A 58 9.70 3.89 -6.86
C TRP A 58 8.43 3.08 -7.19
N LEU A 59 7.83 2.41 -6.20
CA LEU A 59 6.59 1.67 -6.39
C LEU A 59 5.41 2.65 -6.45
N ALA A 60 5.43 3.72 -5.67
CA ALA A 60 4.44 4.79 -5.76
C ALA A 60 4.48 5.44 -7.16
N GLU A 61 5.66 5.78 -7.67
CA GLU A 61 5.83 6.31 -9.04
C GLU A 61 5.36 5.32 -10.11
N GLU A 62 5.67 4.03 -9.98
CA GLU A 62 5.21 3.01 -10.93
C GLU A 62 3.68 2.89 -10.97
N LYS A 63 3.03 3.17 -9.84
CA LYS A 63 1.57 3.11 -9.68
C LYS A 63 0.88 4.45 -9.87
N ASP A 64 1.62 5.50 -10.23
CA ASP A 64 1.11 6.87 -10.39
C ASP A 64 0.47 7.42 -9.09
N LEU A 65 0.99 6.99 -7.93
CA LEU A 65 0.52 7.39 -6.60
C LEU A 65 1.29 8.60 -6.01
N ALA A 66 2.37 9.03 -6.67
CA ALA A 66 3.34 10.03 -6.20
C ALA A 66 3.13 11.43 -6.79
#